data_AF-L0FAC2-F1
#
_entry.id   AF-L0FAC2-F1
#
_cell.length_a   1.000
_cell.length_b   1.000
_cell.length_c   1.000
_cell.angle_alpha   90.00
_cell.angle_beta   90.00
_cell.angle_gamma   90.00
#
_symmetry.space_group_name_H-M   'P 1'
#
loop_
_entity.id
_entity.type
_entity.pdbx_description
1 polymer ?
#
loop_
_entity_poly.entity_id
_entity_poly.type
_entity_poly.pdbx_seq_one_letter_code
_entity_poly.pdbx_strand_id
1 'polypeptide(L)'
;MGVFVQQVSSNSWNPVESHSVPSHLRGLLLEFLSRYRELQSARHREVAWVMAVISLGFLCLGSVMFPPTIELSSLLSILSFVGFFLALKQYLKVRKLSEHVYINVHILYHHLLGKLEVGFCEHESPCQCTENFRKYMWNHYRISFYGNSI
;
A
#
# COMPACT_ATOMS: atom_id res chain seq x y z
N MET A 1 4.24 9.62 -9.55
CA MET A 1 3.38 8.59 -10.16
C MET A 1 2.87 7.68 -9.06
N GLY A 2 1.67 7.93 -8.53
CA GLY A 2 1.04 7.07 -7.55
C GLY A 2 0.11 6.11 -8.27
N VAL A 3 0.43 4.81 -8.26
CA VAL A 3 -0.52 3.79 -8.67
C VAL A 3 -1.64 3.82 -7.64
N PHE A 4 -2.84 4.26 -8.05
CA PHE A 4 -4.06 4.11 -7.27
C PHE A 4 -4.35 2.61 -7.17
N VAL A 5 -3.82 1.98 -6.13
CA VAL A 5 -4.13 0.59 -5.81
C VAL A 5 -5.48 0.58 -5.10
N GLN A 6 -6.47 -0.03 -5.74
CA GLN A 6 -7.83 -0.21 -5.24
C GLN A 6 -7.84 -1.19 -4.06
N GLN A 7 -8.61 -0.91 -2.99
CA GLN A 7 -8.64 -1.74 -1.78
C GLN A 7 -9.05 -3.18 -2.08
N VAL A 8 -8.17 -4.12 -1.75
CA VAL A 8 -8.49 -5.55 -1.82
C VAL A 8 -9.42 -5.90 -0.65
N SER A 9 -10.72 -6.02 -0.95
CA SER A 9 -11.75 -6.45 0.00
C SER A 9 -11.42 -7.82 0.61
N SER A 10 -11.58 -7.93 1.94
CA SER A 10 -11.37 -9.17 2.71
C SER A 10 -12.31 -10.31 2.36
N ASN A 11 -13.43 -10.03 1.69
CA ASN A 11 -14.46 -11.01 1.37
C ASN A 11 -14.29 -11.69 0.00
N SER A 12 -13.17 -11.46 -0.70
CA SER A 12 -12.96 -11.94 -2.07
C SER A 12 -12.30 -13.32 -2.18
N TRP A 13 -11.88 -13.95 -1.08
CA TRP A 13 -11.30 -15.30 -1.14
C TRP A 13 -12.43 -16.35 -1.24
N ASN A 14 -12.87 -16.62 -2.46
CA ASN A 14 -13.79 -17.72 -2.73
C ASN A 14 -13.01 -19.04 -2.74
N PRO A 15 -13.28 -19.99 -1.82
CA PRO A 15 -12.56 -21.27 -1.77
C PRO A 15 -12.73 -22.10 -3.06
N VAL A 16 -13.75 -21.82 -3.87
CA VAL A 16 -14.01 -22.48 -5.16
C VAL A 16 -12.95 -22.13 -6.23
N GLU A 17 -12.33 -20.95 -6.18
CA GLU A 17 -11.27 -20.55 -7.13
C GLU A 17 -9.87 -21.03 -6.73
N SER A 18 -9.73 -21.55 -5.50
CA SER A 18 -8.46 -22.10 -4.99
C SER A 18 -7.98 -23.35 -5.74
N HIS A 19 -8.84 -23.97 -6.55
CA HIS A 19 -8.48 -25.10 -7.41
C HIS A 19 -7.42 -24.76 -8.47
N SER A 20 -7.18 -23.47 -8.75
CA SER A 20 -6.18 -23.02 -9.73
C SER A 20 -4.80 -22.74 -9.14
N VAL A 21 -4.66 -22.66 -7.81
CA VAL A 21 -3.41 -22.32 -7.14
C VAL A 21 -2.78 -23.57 -6.54
N PRO A 22 -1.53 -23.93 -6.91
CA PRO A 22 -0.84 -25.07 -6.33
C PRO A 22 -0.78 -24.97 -4.79
N SER A 23 -0.99 -26.10 -4.11
CA SER A 23 -1.01 -26.18 -2.65
C SER A 23 0.27 -25.63 -2.00
N HIS A 24 1.43 -25.84 -2.65
CA HIS A 24 2.73 -25.34 -2.19
C HIS A 24 2.89 -23.81 -2.32
N LEU A 25 2.11 -23.14 -3.19
CA LEU A 25 2.13 -21.69 -3.37
C LEU A 25 1.08 -20.95 -2.54
N ARG A 26 0.06 -21.66 -2.06
CA ARG A 26 -1.06 -21.09 -1.32
C ARG A 26 -0.63 -20.33 -0.06
N GLY A 27 0.32 -20.89 0.70
CA GLY A 27 0.84 -20.24 1.91
C GLY A 27 1.54 -18.92 1.61
N LEU A 28 2.45 -18.94 0.63
CA LEU A 28 3.19 -17.76 0.18
C LEU A 28 2.26 -16.67 -0.38
N LEU A 29 1.23 -17.08 -1.14
CA LEU A 29 0.25 -16.15 -1.71
C LEU A 29 -0.60 -15.48 -0.63
N LEU A 30 -1.05 -16.24 0.37
CA LEU A 30 -1.82 -15.69 1.49
C LEU A 30 -0.98 -14.70 2.31
N GLU A 31 0.28 -15.03 2.57
CA GLU A 31 1.21 -14.12 3.25
C GLU A 31 1.43 -12.84 2.42
N PHE A 32 1.68 -12.97 1.12
CA PHE A 32 1.80 -11.84 0.21
C PHE A 32 0.56 -10.94 0.22
N LEU A 33 -0.65 -11.51 0.08
CA LEU A 33 -1.90 -10.74 0.08
C LEU A 33 -2.14 -10.04 1.44
N SER A 34 -1.80 -10.70 2.55
CA SER A 34 -1.89 -10.11 3.88
C SER A 34 -0.96 -8.90 4.01
N ARG A 35 0.33 -9.06 3.66
CA ARG A 35 1.32 -7.97 3.70
C ARG A 35 1.00 -6.86 2.70
N TYR A 36 0.45 -7.20 1.54
CA TYR A 36 0.00 -6.23 0.54
C TYR A 36 -1.14 -5.36 1.08
N ARG A 37 -2.10 -5.95 1.80
CA ARG A 37 -3.16 -5.19 2.47
C ARG A 37 -2.61 -4.30 3.59
N GLU A 38 -1.66 -4.79 4.37
CA GLU A 38 -0.96 -3.97 5.37
C GLU A 38 -0.27 -2.76 4.73
N LEU A 39 0.45 -2.97 3.62
CA LEU A 39 1.09 -1.90 2.85
C LEU A 39 0.07 -0.89 2.35
N GLN A 40 -1.05 -1.35 1.81
CA GLN A 40 -2.09 -0.47 1.31
C GLN A 40 -2.70 0.39 2.42
N SER A 41 -2.97 -0.20 3.58
CA SER A 41 -3.43 0.54 4.77
C SER A 41 -2.39 1.55 5.25
N ALA A 42 -1.12 1.17 5.27
CA ALA A 42 -0.01 2.07 5.63
C ALA A 42 0.09 3.26 4.67
N ARG A 43 0.01 3.02 3.35
CA ARG A 43 0.00 4.08 2.32
C ARG A 43 -1.21 5.00 2.44
N HIS A 44 -2.41 4.48 2.72
CA HIS A 44 -3.59 5.33 2.95
C HIS A 44 -3.40 6.24 4.17
N ARG A 45 -2.85 5.70 5.27
CA ARG A 45 -2.50 6.51 6.44
C ARG A 45 -1.44 7.54 6.13
N GLU A 46 -0.42 7.17 5.35
CA GLU A 46 0.63 8.09 4.91
C GLU A 46 0.04 9.28 4.14
N VAL A 47 -0.82 9.01 3.16
CA VAL A 47 -1.54 10.06 2.39
C VAL A 47 -2.38 10.92 3.32
N ALA A 48 -3.14 10.34 4.26
CA ALA A 48 -3.93 11.10 5.22
C ALA A 48 -3.05 12.05 6.08
N TRP A 49 -1.89 11.59 6.54
CA TRP A 49 -0.95 12.44 7.28
C TRP A 49 -0.31 13.51 6.42
N VAL A 50 0.05 13.22 5.16
CA VAL A 50 0.53 14.23 4.22
C VAL A 50 -0.52 15.32 4.00
N MET A 51 -1.79 14.93 3.78
CA MET A 51 -2.88 15.89 3.63
C MET A 51 -3.08 16.72 4.89
N ALA A 52 -2.96 16.13 6.09
CA ALA A 52 -3.03 16.86 7.35
C ALA A 52 -1.89 17.88 7.50
N VAL A 53 -0.66 17.48 7.17
CA VAL A 53 0.53 18.36 7.20
C VAL A 53 0.37 19.53 6.24
N ILE A 54 -0.09 19.27 5.00
CA ILE A 54 -0.34 20.31 3.99
C ILE A 54 -1.42 21.29 4.47
N SER A 55 -2.56 20.78 4.95
CA SER A 55 -3.66 21.60 5.46
C SER A 55 -3.23 22.47 6.65
N LEU A 56 -2.46 21.91 7.59
CA LEU A 56 -1.90 22.66 8.72
C LEU A 56 -0.89 23.73 8.27
N GLY A 57 -0.07 23.42 7.28
CA GLY A 57 0.84 24.39 6.66
C GLY A 57 0.10 25.58 6.05
N PHE A 58 -1.00 25.32 5.32
CA PHE A 58 -1.85 26.38 4.79
C PHE A 58 -2.54 27.20 5.89
N LEU A 59 -3.00 26.56 6.98
CA LEU A 59 -3.58 27.26 8.12
C LEU A 59 -2.57 28.19 8.80
N CYS A 60 -1.32 27.74 8.99
CA CYS A 60 -0.24 28.58 9.51
C CYS A 60 0.04 29.79 8.61
N LEU A 61 0.06 29.61 7.28
CA LEU A 61 0.26 30.71 6.35
C LEU A 61 -0.92 31.69 6.38
N GLY A 62 -2.14 31.16 6.45
CA GLY A 62 -3.37 31.96 6.53
C GLY A 62 -3.44 32.80 7.81
N SER A 63 -3.05 32.25 8.96
CA SER A 63 -3.06 32.99 10.22
C SER A 63 -2.08 34.16 10.23
N VAL A 64 -0.96 34.04 9.51
CA VAL A 64 0.01 35.13 9.35
C VAL A 64 -0.48 36.19 8.36
N MET A 65 -1.10 35.80 7.25
CA MET A 65 -1.53 36.74 6.21
C MET A 65 -2.83 37.50 6.54
N PHE A 66 -3.74 36.91 7.31
CA PHE A 66 -5.03 37.51 7.65
C PHE A 66 -5.30 37.44 9.16
N PRO A 67 -4.57 38.23 9.98
CA PRO A 67 -4.74 38.21 11.42
C PRO A 67 -6.11 38.81 11.80
N PRO A 68 -7.00 38.05 12.48
CA PRO A 68 -8.29 38.58 12.93
C PRO A 68 -8.10 39.59 14.08
N THR A 69 -7.21 39.30 15.04
CA THR A 69 -6.72 40.19 16.11
C THR A 69 -5.33 39.73 16.56
N ILE A 70 -4.51 40.63 17.14
CA ILE A 70 -3.10 40.34 17.50
C ILE A 70 -2.99 39.19 18.51
N GLU A 71 -3.83 39.19 19.55
CA GLU A 71 -3.79 38.15 20.60
C GLU A 71 -4.29 36.79 20.09
N LEU A 72 -5.37 36.77 19.31
CA LEU A 72 -5.92 35.52 18.77
C LEU A 72 -4.97 34.92 17.73
N SER A 73 -4.32 35.76 16.91
CA SER A 73 -3.35 35.35 15.90
C SER A 73 -2.13 34.66 16.51
N SER A 74 -1.64 35.16 17.64
CA SER A 74 -0.52 34.55 18.36
C SER A 74 -0.86 33.15 18.86
N LEU A 75 -2.01 33.00 19.52
CA LEU A 75 -2.46 31.71 20.06
C LEU A 75 -2.74 30.68 18.96
N LEU A 76 -3.41 31.08 17.89
CA LEU A 76 -3.64 30.24 16.70
C LEU A 76 -2.32 29.79 16.06
N SER A 77 -1.35 30.70 15.91
CA SER A 77 -0.07 30.36 15.29
C SER A 77 0.72 29.36 16.13
N ILE A 78 0.74 29.50 17.47
CA ILE A 78 1.38 28.54 18.37
C ILE A 78 0.68 27.17 18.27
N LEU A 79 -0.65 27.15 18.32
CA LEU A 79 -1.42 25.91 18.25
C LEU A 79 -1.23 25.18 16.91
N SER A 80 -1.29 25.92 15.80
CA SER A 80 -1.08 25.39 14.46
C SER A 80 0.36 24.89 14.27
N PHE A 81 1.37 25.58 14.84
CA PHE A 81 2.76 25.13 14.79
C PHE A 81 2.96 23.82 15.56
N VAL A 82 2.41 23.72 16.77
CA VAL A 82 2.44 22.47 17.56
C VAL A 82 1.72 21.34 16.82
N GLY A 83 0.53 21.62 16.26
CA GLY A 83 -0.22 20.66 15.45
C GLY A 83 0.56 20.18 14.23
N PHE A 84 1.20 21.10 13.51
CA PHE A 84 2.05 20.79 12.36
C PHE A 84 3.22 19.88 12.75
N PHE A 85 3.93 20.21 13.84
CA PHE A 85 5.05 19.40 14.31
C PHE A 85 4.62 17.98 14.68
N LEU A 86 3.49 17.82 15.37
CA LEU A 86 2.94 16.51 15.72
C LEU A 86 2.51 15.72 14.48
N ALA A 87 1.84 16.36 13.53
CA ALA A 87 1.43 15.73 12.27
C ALA A 87 2.65 15.28 11.45
N LEU A 88 3.69 16.11 11.37
CA LEU A 88 4.93 15.78 10.68
C LEU A 88 5.65 14.60 11.34
N LYS A 89 5.75 14.58 12.67
CA LYS A 89 6.33 13.45 13.41
C LYS A 89 5.59 12.15 13.12
N GLN A 90 4.26 12.21 13.09
CA GLN A 90 3.43 11.04 12.82
C GLN A 90 3.51 10.59 11.36
N TYR A 91 3.58 11.53 10.41
CA TYR A 91 3.87 11.24 9.00
C TYR A 91 5.19 10.46 8.86
N LEU A 92 6.29 10.95 9.44
CA LEU A 92 7.60 10.29 9.35
C LEU A 92 7.57 8.87 9.94
N LYS A 93 6.85 8.68 11.05
CA LYS A 93 6.68 7.35 11.67
C LYS A 93 5.92 6.39 10.75
N VAL A 94 4.82 6.86 10.14
CA VAL A 94 4.01 6.04 9.22
C VAL A 94 4.79 5.75 7.94
N ARG A 95 5.52 6.72 7.40
CA ARG A 95 6.37 6.54 6.23
C ARG A 95 7.42 5.46 6.44
N LYS A 96 8.15 5.49 7.56
CA LYS A 96 9.14 4.44 7.88
C LYS A 96 8.52 3.04 7.97
N LEU A 97 7.31 2.94 8.54
CA LEU A 97 6.57 1.68 8.59
C LEU A 97 6.12 1.23 7.19
N SER A 98 5.59 2.15 6.38
CA SER A 98 5.20 1.94 4.99
C SER A 98 6.38 1.40 4.16
N GLU A 99 7.57 1.99 4.30
CA GLU A 99 8.79 1.55 3.63
C GLU A 99 9.22 0.14 4.07
N HIS A 100 9.17 -0.18 5.37
CA HIS A 100 9.49 -1.52 5.85
C HIS A 100 8.53 -2.58 5.30
N VAL A 101 7.22 -2.31 5.33
CA VAL A 101 6.23 -3.25 4.78
C VAL A 101 6.38 -3.36 3.27
N TYR A 102 6.71 -2.26 2.57
CA TYR A 102 6.97 -2.26 1.13
C TYR A 102 8.11 -3.21 0.77
N ILE A 103 9.24 -3.16 1.48
CA ILE A 103 10.38 -4.06 1.25
C ILE A 103 9.95 -5.52 1.42
N ASN A 104 9.21 -5.84 2.47
CA ASN A 104 8.73 -7.22 2.71
C ASN A 104 7.80 -7.71 1.59
N VAL A 105 6.87 -6.86 1.16
CA VAL A 105 5.96 -7.16 0.03
C VAL A 105 6.74 -7.34 -1.27
N HIS A 106 7.75 -6.50 -1.50
CA HIS A 106 8.58 -6.55 -2.70
C HIS A 106 9.41 -7.84 -2.77
N ILE A 107 9.99 -8.27 -1.64
CA ILE A 107 10.70 -9.57 -1.56
C ILE A 107 9.74 -10.72 -1.85
N LEU A 108 8.55 -10.73 -1.22
CA LEU A 108 7.54 -11.76 -1.45
C LEU A 108 7.05 -11.78 -2.90
N TYR A 109 6.90 -10.62 -3.53
CA TYR A 109 6.53 -10.50 -4.94
C TYR A 109 7.57 -11.13 -5.85
N HIS A 110 8.86 -10.81 -5.66
CA HIS A 110 9.92 -11.42 -6.45
C HIS A 110 10.03 -12.93 -6.22
N HIS A 111 9.80 -13.39 -4.99
CA HIS A 111 9.77 -14.83 -4.71
C HIS A 111 8.60 -15.54 -5.42
N LEU A 112 7.40 -14.93 -5.42
CA LEU A 112 6.25 -15.40 -6.19
C LEU A 112 6.53 -15.40 -7.69
N LEU A 113 7.11 -14.32 -8.21
CA LEU A 113 7.45 -14.18 -9.62
C LEU A 113 8.45 -15.25 -10.06
N GLY A 114 9.50 -15.48 -9.27
CA GLY A 114 10.46 -16.56 -9.54
C GLY A 114 9.79 -17.93 -9.56
N LYS A 115 8.92 -18.24 -8.58
CA LYS A 115 8.17 -19.51 -8.56
C LYS A 115 7.24 -19.68 -9.76
N LEU A 116 6.67 -18.58 -10.26
CA LEU A 116 5.83 -18.59 -11.47
C LEU A 116 6.61 -18.92 -12.75
N GLU A 117 7.90 -18.56 -12.79
CA GLU A 117 8.78 -18.78 -13.95
C GLU A 117 9.41 -20.19 -13.98
N VAL A 118 9.84 -20.70 -12.83
CA VAL A 118 10.64 -21.95 -12.78
C VAL A 118 9.89 -23.20 -12.30
N GLY A 119 8.67 -23.09 -11.78
CA GLY A 119 8.02 -24.28 -11.19
C GLY A 119 6.60 -24.09 -10.68
N PHE A 120 5.73 -23.46 -11.48
CA PHE A 120 4.32 -23.27 -11.10
C PHE A 120 3.48 -24.56 -11.26
N CYS A 121 3.74 -25.35 -12.31
CA CYS A 121 3.01 -26.58 -12.64
C CYS A 121 4.01 -27.71 -12.90
N GLU A 122 3.67 -28.95 -12.52
CA GLU A 122 4.48 -30.16 -12.80
C GLU A 122 4.07 -30.85 -14.11
N HIS A 123 3.42 -30.13 -15.03
CA HIS A 123 2.97 -30.71 -16.28
C HIS A 123 4.15 -30.91 -17.25
N GLU A 124 4.26 -32.10 -17.83
CA GLU A 124 5.27 -32.41 -18.86
C GLU A 124 4.94 -31.77 -20.23
N SER A 125 3.71 -31.29 -20.42
CA SER A 125 3.22 -30.63 -21.63
C SER A 125 3.13 -29.09 -21.46
N PRO A 126 3.15 -28.30 -22.54
CA PRO A 126 2.98 -26.85 -22.45
C PRO A 126 1.68 -26.47 -21.73
N CYS A 127 1.80 -25.94 -20.52
CA CYS A 127 0.68 -25.60 -19.63
C CYS A 127 0.41 -24.08 -19.64
N GLN A 128 -0.86 -23.66 -19.58
CA GLN A 128 -1.24 -22.24 -19.44
C GLN A 128 -1.51 -21.84 -17.97
N CYS A 129 -1.09 -22.66 -17.00
CA CYS A 129 -1.40 -22.48 -15.58
C CYS A 129 -0.88 -21.14 -15.04
N THR A 130 0.37 -20.78 -15.36
CA THR A 130 0.98 -19.51 -14.97
C THR A 130 0.22 -18.32 -15.55
N GLU A 131 -0.13 -18.36 -16.83
CA GLU A 131 -0.84 -17.26 -17.50
C GLU A 131 -2.26 -17.08 -16.93
N ASN A 132 -2.96 -18.19 -16.65
CA ASN A 132 -4.27 -18.16 -15.99
C ASN A 132 -4.17 -17.58 -14.58
N PHE A 133 -3.12 -17.92 -13.83
CA PHE A 133 -2.85 -17.33 -12.52
C PHE A 133 -2.58 -15.82 -12.60
N ARG A 134 -1.78 -15.37 -13.57
CA ARG A 134 -1.51 -13.93 -13.77
C ARG A 134 -2.80 -13.16 -14.08
N LYS A 135 -3.65 -13.70 -14.97
CA LYS A 135 -4.97 -13.13 -15.29
C LYS A 135 -5.87 -13.10 -14.06
N TYR A 136 -5.87 -14.17 -13.26
CA TYR A 136 -6.62 -14.21 -12.01
C TYR A 136 -6.18 -13.10 -11.06
N MET A 137 -4.88 -13.00 -10.79
CA MET A 137 -4.31 -11.97 -9.91
C MET A 137 -4.60 -10.55 -10.38
N TRP A 138 -4.57 -10.32 -11.69
CA TRP A 138 -4.96 -9.03 -12.26
C TRP A 138 -6.46 -8.75 -12.10
N ASN A 139 -7.32 -9.71 -12.41
CA ASN A 139 -8.77 -9.50 -12.41
C ASN A 139 -9.33 -9.34 -10.99
N HIS A 140 -8.83 -10.11 -10.03
CA HIS A 140 -9.32 -10.10 -8.65
C HIS A 140 -8.59 -9.11 -7.75
N TYR A 141 -7.27 -9.02 -7.86
CA TYR A 141 -6.44 -8.24 -6.95
C TYR A 141 -5.83 -7.01 -7.59
N ARG A 142 -5.93 -6.85 -8.92
CA ARG A 142 -5.26 -5.78 -9.69
C ARG A 142 -3.74 -5.80 -9.53
N ILE A 143 -3.16 -6.99 -9.30
CA ILE A 143 -1.72 -7.18 -9.15
C ILE A 143 -1.18 -7.80 -10.44
N SER A 144 -0.30 -7.08 -11.13
CA SER A 144 0.36 -7.57 -12.34
C SER A 144 1.63 -8.33 -12.00
N PHE A 145 1.83 -9.49 -12.64
CA PHE A 145 3.07 -10.28 -12.60
C PHE A 145 3.75 -10.34 -13.98
N TYR A 146 3.55 -9.33 -14.82
CA TYR A 146 4.10 -9.25 -16.18
C TYR A 146 5.39 -8.41 -16.26
N GLY A 147 5.97 -7.99 -15.13
CA GLY A 147 7.18 -7.17 -15.09
C GLY A 147 7.90 -7.16 -13.74
N ASN A 148 9.07 -6.50 -13.72
CA ASN A 148 9.97 -6.41 -12.57
C ASN A 148 9.56 -5.37 -11.51
N SER A 149 8.38 -4.75 -11.62
CA SER A 149 7.97 -3.67 -10.71
C SER A 149 6.49 -3.76 -10.33
N ILE A 150 6.22 -3.60 -9.03
CA ILE A 150 4.90 -3.38 -8.41
C ILE A 150 4.56 -1.89 -8.40
#